data_AF-A0A7X5SXC5-F1
#
_entry.id   AF-A0A7X5SXC5-F1
#
_cell.length_a   1.000
_cell.length_b   1.000
_cell.length_c   1.000
_cell.angle_alpha   90.00
_cell.angle_beta   90.00
_cell.angle_gamma   90.00
#
_symmetry.space_group_name_H-M   'P 1'
#
loop_
_entity.id
_entity.type
_entity.pdbx_description
1 polymer ?
#
loop_
_entity_poly.entity_id
_entity_poly.type
_entity_poly.pdbx_seq_one_letter_code
_entity_poly.pdbx_strand_id
1 'polypeptide(L)'
;MSENELKIKVKDLEKHLEILKKAIEDFEPYSSDFVCETRSVFEGFNSDFIDKIDDVVKHLSEDVAKDILKKSNEIYIKTKGAVDSFKEQDKEISKQIKQSKGV
;
A
#
# COMPACT_ATOMS: atom_id res chain seq x y z
N MET A 1 -5.87 -33.94 7.54
CA MET A 1 -5.62 -32.66 8.25
C MET A 1 -4.43 -32.04 7.55
N SER A 2 -4.67 -31.13 6.61
CA SER A 2 -3.61 -30.56 5.78
C SER A 2 -2.88 -29.50 6.59
N GLU A 3 -1.67 -29.81 7.05
CA GLU A 3 -0.72 -28.81 7.52
C GLU A 3 -0.41 -27.88 6.34
N ASN A 4 -1.14 -26.76 6.28
CA ASN A 4 -0.72 -25.60 5.51
C ASN A 4 0.54 -25.06 6.20
N GLU A 5 1.67 -25.73 6.03
CA GLU A 5 2.99 -25.12 6.20
C GLU A 5 3.01 -23.93 5.24
N LEU A 6 2.69 -22.76 5.77
CA LEU A 6 2.98 -21.46 5.18
C LEU A 6 4.50 -21.37 5.05
N LYS A 7 5.08 -22.03 4.04
CA LYS A 7 6.42 -21.77 3.51
C LYS A 7 6.38 -20.42 2.80
N ILE A 8 6.23 -19.38 3.61
CA ILE A 8 6.35 -18.01 3.17
C ILE A 8 7.81 -17.81 2.77
N LYS A 9 8.09 -17.78 1.48
CA LYS A 9 9.39 -17.34 0.99
C LYS A 9 9.46 -15.83 1.20
N VAL A 10 10.38 -15.39 2.03
CA VAL A 10 10.66 -13.96 2.29
C VAL A 10 10.77 -13.18 0.98
N LYS A 11 11.40 -13.76 -0.04
CA LYS A 11 11.52 -13.17 -1.38
C LYS A 11 10.18 -12.91 -2.08
N ASP A 12 9.20 -13.79 -1.89
CA ASP A 12 7.87 -13.62 -2.48
C ASP A 12 7.09 -12.52 -1.73
N LEU A 13 7.30 -12.38 -0.41
CA LEU A 13 6.76 -11.25 0.36
C LEU A 13 7.39 -9.91 -0.04
N GLU A 14 8.71 -9.88 -0.26
CA GLU A 14 9.40 -8.69 -0.75
C GLU A 14 8.87 -8.26 -2.12
N LYS A 15 8.69 -9.21 -3.03
CA LYS A 15 8.12 -8.95 -4.36
C LYS A 15 6.69 -8.41 -4.27
N HIS A 16 5.85 -8.97 -3.40
CA HIS A 16 4.49 -8.46 -3.20
C HIS A 16 4.48 -7.09 -2.51
N LEU A 17 5.43 -6.80 -1.62
CA LEU A 17 5.62 -5.47 -1.03
C LEU A 17 6.00 -4.43 -2.08
N GLU A 18 6.87 -4.77 -3.04
CA GLU A 18 7.21 -3.87 -4.15
C GLU A 18 6.02 -3.61 -5.07
N ILE A 19 5.22 -4.65 -5.37
CA ILE A 19 3.99 -4.50 -6.14
C ILE A 19 2.99 -3.60 -5.41
N LEU A 20 2.80 -3.80 -4.10
CA LEU A 20 1.91 -2.97 -3.29
C LEU A 20 2.38 -1.52 -3.24
N LYS A 21 3.68 -1.30 -3.04
CA LYS A 21 4.28 0.04 -3.06
C LYS A 21 4.02 0.74 -4.40
N LYS A 22 4.28 0.05 -5.51
CA LYS A 22 4.05 0.59 -6.84
C LYS A 22 2.56 0.91 -7.09
N ALA A 23 1.66 0.03 -6.64
CA ALA A 23 0.23 0.28 -6.76
C ALA A 23 -0.23 1.52 -5.96
N ILE A 24 0.37 1.78 -4.79
CA ILE A 24 0.13 3.01 -4.01
C ILE A 24 0.63 4.23 -4.79
N GLU A 25 1.85 4.16 -5.32
CA GLU A 25 2.48 5.24 -6.11
C GLU A 25 1.74 5.53 -7.43
N ASP A 26 1.13 4.52 -8.06
CA ASP A 26 0.35 4.68 -9.29
C ASP A 26 -1.08 5.20 -9.00
N PHE A 27 -1.67 4.84 -7.85
CA PHE A 27 -3.02 5.24 -7.48
C PHE A 27 -3.12 6.69 -7.01
N GLU A 28 -2.10 7.19 -6.31
CA GLU A 28 -2.10 8.57 -5.78
C GLU A 28 -2.21 9.63 -6.90
N PRO A 29 -1.36 9.64 -7.95
CA PRO A 29 -1.49 10.55 -9.09
C PRO A 29 -2.80 10.37 -9.83
N TYR A 30 -3.21 9.12 -10.11
CA TYR A 30 -4.46 8.84 -10.82
C TYR A 30 -5.68 9.42 -10.10
N SER A 31 -5.72 9.30 -8.77
CA SER A 31 -6.81 9.87 -7.97
C SER A 31 -6.82 11.40 -7.98
N SER A 32 -5.65 12.03 -8.08
CA SER A 32 -5.51 13.49 -8.21
C SER A 32 -5.86 13.98 -9.61
N ASP A 33 -5.37 13.30 -10.64
CA ASP A 33 -5.60 13.62 -12.05
C ASP A 33 -7.06 13.43 -12.43
N PHE A 34 -7.69 12.32 -12.02
CA PHE A 34 -9.12 12.08 -12.19
C PHE A 34 -9.96 13.25 -11.68
N VAL A 35 -9.56 13.84 -10.55
CA VAL A 35 -10.26 14.96 -9.91
C VAL A 35 -10.03 16.25 -10.66
N CYS A 36 -8.79 16.52 -11.05
CA CYS A 36 -8.43 17.70 -11.83
C CYS A 36 -9.13 17.71 -13.20
N GLU A 37 -9.08 16.59 -13.92
CA GLU A 37 -9.73 16.42 -15.23
C GLU A 37 -11.24 16.52 -15.12
N THR A 38 -11.84 15.83 -14.14
CA THR A 38 -13.30 15.86 -13.93
C THR A 38 -13.76 17.28 -13.62
N ARG A 39 -13.05 18.00 -12.74
CA ARG A 39 -13.38 19.41 -12.42
C ARG A 39 -13.29 20.31 -13.65
N SER A 40 -12.23 20.19 -14.43
CA SER A 40 -12.01 21.03 -15.63
C SER A 40 -13.11 20.85 -16.69
N VAL A 41 -13.68 19.65 -16.82
CA VAL A 41 -14.82 19.40 -17.72
C VAL A 41 -16.08 20.16 -17.30
N PHE A 42 -16.23 20.44 -16.01
CA PHE A 42 -17.43 21.03 -15.43
C PHE A 42 -17.35 22.55 -15.22
N GLU A 43 -16.14 23.16 -15.24
CA GLU A 43 -15.95 24.62 -15.12
C GLU A 43 -16.70 25.47 -16.17
N GLY A 44 -17.14 24.87 -17.28
CA GLY A 44 -17.89 25.56 -18.34
C GLY A 44 -19.41 25.67 -18.15
N PHE A 45 -19.99 25.13 -17.07
CA PHE A 45 -21.44 25.11 -16.83
C PHE A 45 -21.83 26.02 -15.64
N ASN A 46 -22.96 26.75 -15.71
CA ASN A 46 -23.54 27.52 -14.58
C ASN A 46 -24.35 26.59 -13.65
N SER A 47 -24.49 26.72 -12.33
CA SER A 47 -23.79 27.39 -11.21
C SER A 47 -23.98 26.45 -10.00
N ASP A 48 -25.22 26.03 -9.71
CA ASP A 48 -25.52 25.16 -8.55
C ASP A 48 -25.30 23.66 -8.81
N PHE A 49 -25.34 23.23 -10.08
CA PHE A 49 -25.08 21.83 -10.44
C PHE A 49 -23.58 21.52 -10.36
N ILE A 50 -22.74 22.49 -10.74
CA ILE A 50 -21.29 22.34 -10.65
C ILE A 50 -20.82 22.34 -9.21
N ASP A 51 -21.37 23.19 -8.35
CA ASP A 51 -21.01 23.18 -6.92
C ASP A 51 -21.26 21.82 -6.27
N LYS A 52 -22.38 21.16 -6.60
CA LYS A 52 -22.69 19.81 -6.10
C LYS A 52 -21.78 18.73 -6.66
N ILE A 53 -21.43 18.81 -7.95
CA ILE A 53 -20.51 17.88 -8.59
C ILE A 53 -19.10 18.08 -8.03
N ASP A 54 -18.66 19.33 -7.85
CA ASP A 54 -17.37 19.69 -7.28
C ASP A 54 -17.25 19.16 -5.85
N ASP A 55 -18.27 19.35 -5.02
CA ASP A 55 -18.31 18.82 -3.66
C ASP A 55 -18.24 17.29 -3.62
N VAL A 56 -18.96 16.59 -4.51
CA VAL A 56 -18.94 15.13 -4.59
C VAL A 56 -17.58 14.61 -5.07
N VAL A 57 -17.03 15.21 -6.13
CA VAL A 57 -15.71 14.85 -6.69
C VAL A 57 -14.61 15.12 -5.67
N LYS A 58 -14.70 16.23 -4.94
CA LYS A 58 -13.79 16.58 -3.85
C LYS A 58 -13.89 15.59 -2.68
N HIS A 59 -15.09 15.18 -2.26
CA HIS A 59 -15.25 14.16 -1.21
C HIS A 59 -14.66 12.80 -1.63
N LEU A 60 -14.89 12.39 -2.88
CA LEU A 60 -14.34 11.15 -3.44
C LEU A 60 -12.81 11.21 -3.51
N SER A 61 -12.26 12.35 -3.92
CA SER A 61 -10.81 12.60 -3.93
C SER A 61 -10.21 12.58 -2.53
N GLU A 62 -10.75 13.43 -1.66
CA GLU A 62 -10.07 13.80 -0.45
C GLU A 62 -10.31 12.81 0.67
N ASP A 63 -11.51 12.26 0.80
CA ASP A 63 -11.78 11.33 1.89
C ASP A 63 -11.53 9.91 1.43
N VAL A 64 -12.13 9.47 0.32
CA VAL A 64 -12.06 8.06 -0.09
C VAL A 64 -10.66 7.68 -0.59
N ALA A 65 -10.05 8.49 -1.47
CA ALA A 65 -8.70 8.16 -1.96
C ALA A 65 -7.65 8.29 -0.85
N LYS A 66 -7.71 9.31 0.01
CA LYS A 66 -6.79 9.42 1.16
C LYS A 66 -6.98 8.27 2.15
N ASP A 67 -8.20 7.80 2.41
CA ASP A 67 -8.43 6.65 3.29
C ASP A 67 -7.83 5.36 2.71
N ILE A 68 -8.00 5.14 1.40
CA ILE A 68 -7.44 3.98 0.69
C ILE A 68 -5.92 4.04 0.72
N LEU A 69 -5.32 5.19 0.42
CA LEU A 69 -3.87 5.40 0.47
C LEU A 69 -3.32 5.20 1.88
N LYS A 70 -4.00 5.74 2.89
CA LYS A 70 -3.61 5.59 4.30
C LYS A 70 -3.62 4.12 4.72
N LYS A 71 -4.71 3.40 4.47
CA LYS A 71 -4.84 1.97 4.81
C LYS A 71 -3.80 1.14 4.06
N SER A 72 -3.55 1.45 2.79
CA SER A 72 -2.56 0.74 1.97
C SER A 72 -1.14 0.97 2.47
N ASN A 73 -0.81 2.21 2.87
CA ASN A 73 0.48 2.54 3.50
C ASN A 73 0.65 1.86 4.87
N GLU A 74 -0.39 1.82 5.70
CA GLU A 74 -0.35 1.10 6.97
C GLU A 74 -0.10 -0.40 6.79
N ILE A 75 -0.75 -1.02 5.80
CA ILE A 75 -0.52 -2.43 5.44
C ILE A 75 0.93 -2.62 4.97
N TYR A 76 1.41 -1.76 4.07
CA TYR A 76 2.79 -1.81 3.58
C TYR A 76 3.80 -1.71 4.73
N ILE A 77 3.64 -0.76 5.65
CA ILE A 77 4.53 -0.58 6.81
C ILE A 77 4.52 -1.81 7.72
N LYS A 78 3.32 -2.32 8.06
CA LYS A 78 3.19 -3.50 8.93
C LYS A 78 3.81 -4.74 8.29
N THR A 79 3.53 -4.98 7.02
CA THR A 79 4.06 -6.14 6.28
C THR A 79 5.58 -6.04 6.09
N LYS A 80 6.11 -4.84 5.81
CA LYS A 80 7.55 -4.61 5.74
C LYS A 80 8.22 -4.87 7.09
N GLY A 81 7.65 -4.35 8.17
CA GLY A 81 8.15 -4.61 9.53
C GLY A 81 8.20 -6.11 9.85
N ALA A 82 7.15 -6.86 9.50
CA ALA A 82 7.13 -8.30 9.68
C ALA A 82 8.22 -9.03 8.86
N VAL A 83 8.45 -8.62 7.61
CA VAL A 83 9.52 -9.16 6.76
C VAL A 83 10.90 -8.87 7.34
N ASP A 84 11.13 -7.64 7.81
CA ASP A 84 12.40 -7.24 8.39
C ASP A 84 12.68 -7.99 9.70
N SER A 85 11.68 -8.13 10.58
CA SER A 85 11.79 -8.96 11.79
C SER A 85 12.05 -10.42 11.48
N PHE A 86 11.42 -10.99 10.43
CA PHE A 86 11.67 -12.36 10.02
C PHE A 86 13.12 -12.57 9.57
N LYS A 87 13.67 -11.64 8.77
CA LYS A 87 15.08 -11.68 8.36
C LYS A 87 16.04 -11.54 9.53
N GLU A 88 15.71 -10.69 10.50
CA GLU A 88 16.53 -10.49 11.69
C GLU A 88 16.58 -11.76 12.54
N GLN A 89 15.42 -12.37 12.81
CA GLN A 89 15.34 -13.63 13.55
C GLN A 89 16.05 -14.77 12.83
N ASP A 90 15.90 -14.89 11.50
CA ASP A 90 16.60 -15.89 10.69
C ASP A 90 18.14 -15.76 10.79
N LYS A 91 18.65 -14.52 10.77
CA LYS A 91 20.07 -14.23 10.99
C LYS A 91 20.54 -14.61 12.39
N GLU A 92 19.78 -14.27 13.43
CA GLU A 92 20.14 -14.57 14.82
C GLU A 92 20.13 -16.08 15.09
N ILE A 93 19.12 -16.81 14.60
CA ILE A 93 19.07 -18.28 14.68
C ILE A 93 20.28 -18.87 13.95
N SER A 94 20.60 -18.38 12.75
CA SER A 94 21.76 -18.83 11.97
C SER A 94 23.10 -18.60 12.72
N LYS A 95 23.26 -17.47 13.42
CA LYS A 95 24.44 -17.20 14.25
C LYS A 95 24.53 -18.16 15.43
N GLN A 96 23.42 -18.38 16.15
CA GLN A 96 23.38 -19.29 17.29
C GLN A 96 23.70 -20.72 16.88
N ILE A 97 23.21 -21.18 15.72
CA ILE A 97 23.54 -22.52 15.19
C ILE A 97 25.03 -22.63 14.87
N LYS A 98 25.64 -21.59 14.28
CA LYS A 98 27.09 -21.58 14.00
C LYS A 98 27.92 -21.60 15.28
N GLN A 99 27.54 -20.82 16.28
CA GLN A 99 28.20 -20.79 17.60
C GLN A 99 28.04 -22.12 18.36
N SER A 100 26.87 -22.75 18.29
CA SER A 100 26.60 -24.03 18.93
C SER A 100 27.31 -25.22 18.27
N LYS A 101 27.76 -25.09 17.01
CA LYS A 101 28.46 -26.15 16.28
C LYS A 101 29.99 -26.11 16.41
N GLY A 102 30.55 -25.19 17.19
CA GLY A 102 31.98 -25.20 17.53
C GLY A 102 32.91 -25.16 16.31
N VAL A 103 32.68 -24.20 15.40
CA VAL A 103 33.67 -23.77 14.41
C VAL A 103 34.18 -22.40 14.82
#